data_AF-A0A7W0TIK1-F1
#
_entry.id   AF-A0A7W0TIK1-F1
#
_cell.length_a   1.000
_cell.length_b   1.000
_cell.length_c   1.000
_cell.angle_alpha   90.00
_cell.angle_beta   90.00
_cell.angle_gamma   90.00
#
_symmetry.space_group_name_H-M   'P 1'
#
loop_
_entity.id
_entity.type
_entity.pdbx_description
1 polymer ?
#
loop_
_entity_poly.entity_id
_entity_poly.type
_entity_poly.pdbx_seq_one_letter_code
_entity_poly.pdbx_strand_id
1 'polypeptide(L)'
;EIAAALGGLSPGKLHAAELAADALHVALGAAVAGLTAGAGAASVVDGRTLVAMSGGVDSAVAALLVARAGREAVAVTLELWRDEANDAEASCCSAHAVRLARSVAHRMGLAHFTLDLRAAFAAGVVAPFLADHVAGLTPNPCVRCNGDVRLDAMLAFAERLGAAELATGHYARVTGDGLLRTAADPAKDQSYMLAALAPASLAQLRFPLGELDKPQVRELARAAGLPVADKRESQDLCFLAGTAKSAFLARHGGLRERPGAVVDRAGRSVGRHRGQHLFTIGQRKGLGIAGPEPLYVLAKDRESNTVTVGARAELAATEVAVRDAVMHRPAEEVDRVKLRYRSKPLPCRVRSAAGGRLALELGEPVDGAAPGQLACLMRGDAIVGHGVIDSPAR
;
A
#
# COMPACT_ATOMS: atom_id res chain seq x y z
N GLU A 1 -4.65 -37.20 12.33
CA GLU A 1 -4.45 -38.05 13.53
C GLU A 1 -5.24 -37.57 14.74
N ILE A 2 -5.03 -36.36 15.28
CA ILE A 2 -5.80 -35.85 16.45
C ILE A 2 -7.31 -35.84 16.21
N ALA A 3 -7.76 -35.33 15.05
CA ALA A 3 -9.20 -35.32 14.71
C ALA A 3 -9.80 -36.74 14.66
N ALA A 4 -9.03 -37.73 14.21
CA ALA A 4 -9.47 -39.13 14.17
C ALA A 4 -9.51 -39.74 15.58
N ALA A 5 -8.52 -39.44 16.43
CA ALA A 5 -8.50 -39.84 17.84
C ALA A 5 -9.67 -39.26 18.66
N LEU A 6 -10.20 -38.11 18.24
CA LEU A 6 -11.37 -37.45 18.86
C LEU A 6 -12.71 -37.92 18.29
N GLY A 7 -12.74 -38.92 17.40
CA GLY A 7 -13.96 -39.40 16.74
C GLY A 7 -14.52 -38.42 15.69
N GLY A 8 -13.66 -37.58 15.13
CA GLY A 8 -14.02 -36.45 14.28
C GLY A 8 -14.16 -35.15 15.06
N LEU A 9 -13.99 -34.03 14.36
CA LEU A 9 -14.25 -32.70 14.92
C LEU A 9 -15.55 -32.17 14.33
N SER A 10 -16.57 -31.97 15.17
CA SER A 10 -17.77 -31.23 14.77
C SER A 10 -17.39 -29.82 14.30
N PRO A 11 -18.24 -29.13 13.50
CA PRO A 11 -17.97 -27.76 13.05
C PRO A 11 -17.61 -26.79 14.19
N GLY A 12 -18.29 -26.86 15.33
CA GLY A 12 -17.97 -26.02 16.50
C GLY A 12 -16.60 -26.33 17.11
N LYS A 13 -16.21 -27.61 17.18
CA LYS A 13 -14.87 -28.02 17.63
C LYS A 13 -13.77 -27.61 16.65
N LEU A 14 -14.04 -27.67 15.34
CA LEU A 14 -13.13 -27.15 14.32
C LEU A 14 -12.93 -25.65 14.49
N HIS A 15 -14.01 -24.90 14.66
CA HIS A 15 -13.94 -23.47 14.90
C HIS A 15 -13.16 -23.12 16.18
N ALA A 16 -13.40 -23.84 17.28
CA ALA A 16 -12.64 -23.65 18.52
C ALA A 16 -11.14 -23.95 18.35
N ALA A 17 -10.79 -25.01 17.63
CA ALA A 17 -9.40 -25.34 17.33
C ALA A 17 -8.73 -24.26 16.47
N GLU A 18 -9.46 -23.68 15.51
CA GLU A 18 -8.98 -22.57 14.69
C GLU A 18 -8.72 -21.32 15.52
N LEU A 19 -9.64 -20.97 16.44
CA LEU A 19 -9.46 -19.84 17.35
C LEU A 19 -8.27 -20.05 18.29
N ALA A 20 -8.11 -21.26 18.84
CA ALA A 20 -6.97 -21.59 19.69
C ALA A 20 -5.65 -21.48 18.93
N ALA A 21 -5.59 -21.98 17.69
CA ALA A 21 -4.42 -21.84 16.84
C ALA A 21 -4.15 -20.35 16.51
N ASP A 22 -5.17 -19.56 16.20
CA ASP A 22 -5.02 -18.11 15.97
C ASP A 22 -4.42 -17.40 17.18
N ALA A 23 -4.98 -17.63 18.36
CA ALA A 23 -4.50 -17.07 19.62
C ALA A 23 -3.05 -17.48 19.92
N LEU A 24 -2.67 -18.74 19.67
CA LEU A 24 -1.30 -19.22 19.85
C LEU A 24 -0.31 -18.49 18.92
N HIS A 25 -0.62 -18.37 17.63
CA HIS A 25 0.30 -17.70 16.69
C HIS A 25 0.44 -16.20 16.97
N VAL A 26 -0.62 -15.55 17.44
CA VAL A 26 -0.56 -14.15 17.92
C VAL A 26 0.29 -14.06 19.18
N ALA A 27 0.12 -14.97 20.14
CA ALA A 27 0.90 -15.00 21.37
C ALA A 27 2.39 -15.24 21.11
N LEU A 28 2.74 -16.14 20.17
CA LEU A 28 4.11 -16.38 19.74
C LEU A 28 4.72 -15.13 19.07
N GLY A 29 3.96 -14.47 18.20
CA GLY A 29 4.39 -13.21 17.58
C GLY A 29 4.63 -12.11 18.62
N ALA A 30 3.73 -11.95 19.59
CA ALA A 30 3.86 -10.99 20.68
C ALA A 30 5.06 -11.30 21.58
N ALA A 31 5.30 -12.58 21.91
CA ALA A 31 6.43 -13.01 22.71
C ALA A 31 7.76 -12.64 22.03
N VAL A 32 7.90 -12.94 20.74
CA VAL A 32 9.10 -12.57 19.96
C VAL A 32 9.21 -11.05 19.81
N ALA A 33 8.11 -10.33 19.55
CA ALA A 33 8.13 -8.88 19.43
C ALA A 33 8.48 -8.16 20.76
N GLY A 34 8.21 -8.79 21.91
CA GLY A 34 8.56 -8.30 23.24
C GLY A 34 10.01 -8.58 23.66
N LEU A 35 10.76 -9.39 22.90
CA LEU A 35 12.18 -9.60 23.16
C LEU A 35 12.95 -8.29 22.98
N THR A 36 13.75 -7.92 23.98
CA THR A 36 14.73 -6.83 23.82
C THR A 36 15.74 -7.23 22.75
N ALA A 37 16.04 -6.32 21.83
CA ALA A 37 17.05 -6.53 20.80
C ALA A 37 18.36 -7.00 21.47
N GLY A 38 18.83 -8.19 21.09
CA GLY A 38 20.04 -8.80 21.65
C GLY A 38 19.86 -9.70 22.89
N ALA A 39 18.77 -9.65 23.66
CA ALA A 39 18.63 -10.48 24.89
C ALA A 39 18.17 -11.92 24.64
N GLY A 40 18.03 -12.29 23.37
CA GLY A 40 17.87 -13.65 22.92
C GLY A 40 18.51 -13.78 21.56
N ALA A 41 19.68 -13.16 21.35
CA ALA A 41 20.44 -13.31 20.12
C ALA A 41 20.79 -14.79 19.95
N ALA A 42 19.87 -15.56 19.37
CA ALA A 42 20.27 -16.53 18.38
C ALA A 42 21.24 -15.75 17.49
N SER A 43 22.51 -16.15 17.51
CA SER A 43 23.51 -15.65 16.57
C SER A 43 22.82 -15.51 15.22
N VAL A 44 22.95 -14.36 14.55
CA VAL A 44 22.39 -14.15 13.20
C VAL A 44 22.59 -15.45 12.44
N VAL A 45 21.48 -16.14 12.12
CA VAL A 45 21.58 -17.41 11.44
C VAL A 45 21.85 -17.01 10.01
N ASP A 46 23.10 -17.18 9.59
CA ASP A 46 23.54 -16.80 8.26
C ASP A 46 22.58 -17.42 7.22
N GLY A 47 21.94 -16.55 6.43
CA GLY A 47 20.96 -16.96 5.43
C GLY A 47 19.49 -17.06 5.90
N ARG A 48 19.13 -16.70 7.14
CA ARG A 48 17.71 -16.62 7.54
C ARG A 48 17.03 -15.39 6.94
N THR A 49 15.84 -15.60 6.38
CA THR A 49 15.00 -14.56 5.77
C THR A 49 13.59 -14.63 6.32
N LEU A 50 13.11 -13.49 6.82
CA LEU A 50 11.70 -13.31 7.11
C LEU A 50 10.95 -13.04 5.80
N VAL A 51 9.86 -13.75 5.53
CA VAL A 51 9.05 -13.57 4.31
C VAL A 51 7.66 -13.09 4.68
N ALA A 52 7.29 -11.91 4.18
CA ALA A 52 5.95 -11.36 4.37
C ALA A 52 4.92 -12.12 3.50
N MET A 53 4.02 -12.85 4.15
CA MET A 53 2.98 -13.67 3.51
C MET A 53 1.59 -13.07 3.72
N SER A 54 0.94 -12.68 2.62
CA SER A 54 -0.43 -12.10 2.62
C SER A 54 -1.51 -13.12 2.27
N GLY A 55 -1.13 -14.38 2.02
CA GLY A 55 -2.03 -15.42 1.53
C GLY A 55 -2.39 -15.28 0.04
N GLY A 56 -1.67 -14.43 -0.69
CA GLY A 56 -1.74 -14.31 -2.15
C GLY A 56 -0.61 -15.06 -2.86
N VAL A 57 -0.77 -15.23 -4.18
CA VAL A 57 0.20 -15.92 -5.04
C VAL A 57 1.60 -15.28 -4.99
N ASP A 58 1.67 -13.96 -4.98
CA ASP A 58 2.94 -13.22 -5.05
C ASP A 58 3.82 -13.50 -3.84
N SER A 59 3.26 -13.38 -2.63
CA SER A 59 4.01 -13.66 -1.42
C SER A 59 4.41 -15.14 -1.28
N ALA A 60 3.60 -16.06 -1.80
CA ALA A 60 3.92 -17.48 -1.77
C ALA A 60 5.05 -17.82 -2.74
N VAL A 61 5.06 -17.22 -3.94
CA VAL A 61 6.17 -17.37 -4.89
C VAL A 61 7.44 -16.68 -4.38
N ALA A 62 7.32 -15.54 -3.72
CA ALA A 62 8.47 -14.91 -3.06
C ALA A 62 9.10 -15.84 -2.01
N ALA A 63 8.28 -16.49 -1.16
CA ALA A 63 8.75 -17.47 -0.20
C ALA A 63 9.40 -18.70 -0.88
N LEU A 64 8.81 -19.18 -1.98
CA LEU A 64 9.38 -20.27 -2.79
C LEU A 64 10.75 -19.91 -3.35
N LEU A 65 10.92 -18.70 -3.87
CA LEU A 65 12.19 -18.24 -4.45
C LEU A 65 13.28 -18.07 -3.37
N VAL A 66 12.91 -17.58 -2.19
CA VAL A 66 13.82 -17.54 -1.03
C VAL A 66 14.29 -18.95 -0.66
N ALA A 67 13.37 -19.91 -0.55
CA ALA A 67 13.71 -21.29 -0.23
C ALA A 67 14.60 -21.94 -1.32
N ARG A 68 14.30 -21.70 -2.60
CA ARG A 68 15.11 -22.19 -3.74
C ARG A 68 16.52 -21.60 -3.79
N ALA A 69 16.72 -20.41 -3.21
CA ALA A 69 18.04 -19.81 -3.06
C ALA A 69 18.87 -20.44 -1.92
N GLY A 70 18.38 -21.52 -1.29
CA GLY A 70 19.09 -22.21 -0.20
C GLY A 70 19.03 -21.48 1.14
N ARG A 71 18.11 -20.52 1.29
CA ARG A 71 17.96 -19.71 2.51
C ARG A 71 16.89 -20.27 3.44
N GLU A 72 17.09 -20.12 4.74
CA GLU A 72 16.07 -20.46 5.73
C GLU A 72 14.94 -19.42 5.67
N ALA A 73 13.79 -19.81 5.13
CA ALA A 73 12.61 -18.95 5.05
C ALA A 73 11.70 -19.12 6.29
N VAL A 74 11.39 -18.01 6.95
CA VAL A 74 10.40 -17.95 8.04
C VAL A 74 9.27 -17.02 7.61
N ALA A 75 8.03 -17.46 7.68
CA ALA A 75 6.89 -16.67 7.25
C ALA A 75 6.37 -15.76 8.37
N VAL A 76 5.94 -14.55 8.01
CA VAL A 76 5.18 -13.64 8.88
C VAL A 76 3.95 -13.14 8.16
N THR A 77 2.84 -13.01 8.87
CA THR A 77 1.64 -12.32 8.38
C THR A 77 1.23 -11.23 9.36
N LEU A 78 0.73 -10.12 8.82
CA LEU A 78 0.24 -9.01 9.60
C LEU A 78 -1.29 -9.04 9.68
N GLU A 79 -1.81 -8.87 10.88
CA GLU A 79 -3.19 -8.51 11.10
C GLU A 79 -3.29 -7.00 11.30
N LEU A 80 -3.92 -6.29 10.35
CA LEU A 80 -3.92 -4.82 10.32
C LEU A 80 -5.27 -4.20 10.67
N TRP A 81 -6.37 -4.88 10.34
CA TRP A 81 -7.69 -4.28 10.50
C TRP A 81 -8.77 -5.36 10.65
N ARG A 82 -9.74 -5.11 11.54
CA ARG A 82 -10.99 -5.86 11.64
C ARG A 82 -12.15 -4.87 11.71
N ASP A 83 -13.14 -5.09 10.87
CA ASP A 83 -14.38 -4.33 10.84
C ASP A 83 -15.50 -5.30 10.48
N GLU A 84 -16.60 -5.27 11.23
CA GLU A 84 -17.72 -6.20 11.05
C GLU A 84 -18.41 -6.03 9.69
N ALA A 85 -18.35 -4.84 9.10
CA ALA A 85 -18.93 -4.58 7.80
C ALA A 85 -18.04 -4.99 6.63
N ASN A 86 -16.78 -5.38 6.89
CA ASN A 86 -15.85 -5.77 5.85
C ASN A 86 -16.11 -7.21 5.38
N ASP A 87 -16.00 -7.42 4.08
CA ASP A 87 -15.84 -8.74 3.51
C ASP A 87 -14.43 -9.25 3.88
N ALA A 88 -14.38 -10.28 4.73
CA ALA A 88 -13.14 -10.86 5.21
C ALA A 88 -12.28 -11.45 4.07
N GLU A 89 -12.89 -11.89 2.96
CA GLU A 89 -12.17 -12.45 1.81
C GLU A 89 -11.58 -11.38 0.90
N ALA A 90 -12.14 -10.16 0.93
CA ALA A 90 -11.73 -9.02 0.11
C ALA A 90 -10.51 -8.25 0.66
N SER A 91 -9.93 -8.68 1.78
CA SER A 91 -8.74 -8.06 2.39
C SER A 91 -7.60 -9.05 2.52
N CYS A 92 -6.39 -8.62 2.14
CA CYS A 92 -5.16 -9.38 2.35
C CYS A 92 -4.60 -9.33 3.78
N CYS A 93 -5.25 -8.59 4.68
CA CYS A 93 -4.82 -8.41 6.07
C CYS A 93 -5.94 -8.70 7.09
N SER A 94 -6.99 -9.41 6.68
CA SER A 94 -8.07 -9.90 7.55
C SER A 94 -7.66 -11.16 8.32
N ALA A 95 -8.45 -11.53 9.32
CA ALA A 95 -8.30 -12.81 10.01
C ALA A 95 -8.35 -14.02 9.05
N HIS A 96 -9.20 -13.96 8.02
CA HIS A 96 -9.26 -14.99 6.99
C HIS A 96 -7.95 -15.07 6.18
N ALA A 97 -7.41 -13.92 5.77
CA ALA A 97 -6.14 -13.87 5.05
C ALA A 97 -4.96 -14.37 5.89
N VAL A 98 -4.92 -14.04 7.19
CA VAL A 98 -3.92 -14.55 8.15
C VAL A 98 -3.97 -16.08 8.21
N ARG A 99 -5.17 -16.67 8.32
CA ARG A 99 -5.36 -18.12 8.34
C ARG A 99 -4.92 -18.77 7.03
N LEU A 100 -5.26 -18.18 5.89
CA LEU A 100 -4.84 -18.71 4.59
C LEU A 100 -3.31 -18.63 4.43
N ALA A 101 -2.70 -17.50 4.79
CA ALA A 101 -1.25 -17.32 4.71
C ALA A 101 -0.51 -18.37 5.55
N ARG A 102 -0.97 -18.60 6.79
CA ARG A 102 -0.45 -19.66 7.67
C ARG A 102 -0.59 -21.05 7.05
N SER A 103 -1.76 -21.36 6.51
CA SER A 103 -2.00 -22.65 5.85
C SER A 103 -1.08 -22.87 4.63
N VAL A 104 -0.83 -21.82 3.84
CA VAL A 104 0.13 -21.87 2.73
C VAL A 104 1.56 -22.04 3.25
N ALA A 105 1.97 -21.27 4.25
CA ALA A 105 3.29 -21.38 4.87
C ALA A 105 3.58 -22.80 5.38
N HIS A 106 2.64 -23.39 6.15
CA HIS A 106 2.81 -24.75 6.67
C HIS A 106 2.88 -25.81 5.56
N ARG A 107 2.11 -25.67 4.47
CA ARG A 107 2.23 -26.57 3.30
C ARG A 107 3.56 -26.45 2.58
N MET A 108 4.18 -25.28 2.66
CA MET A 108 5.53 -25.05 2.15
C MET A 108 6.62 -25.49 3.15
N GLY A 109 6.25 -26.03 4.31
CA GLY A 109 7.18 -26.43 5.37
C GLY A 109 7.79 -25.25 6.14
N LEU A 110 7.18 -24.07 6.07
CA LEU A 110 7.70 -22.86 6.70
C LEU A 110 7.09 -22.63 8.08
N ALA A 111 7.94 -22.26 9.05
CA ALA A 111 7.47 -21.70 10.31
C ALA A 111 6.69 -20.40 10.04
N HIS A 112 5.66 -20.11 10.83
CA HIS A 112 4.77 -18.98 10.61
C HIS A 112 4.47 -18.20 11.89
N PHE A 113 4.60 -16.87 11.83
CA PHE A 113 4.21 -15.94 12.88
C PHE A 113 3.09 -14.99 12.44
N THR A 114 2.29 -14.55 13.41
CA THR A 114 1.30 -13.49 13.19
C THR A 114 1.68 -12.28 14.05
N LEU A 115 1.79 -11.10 13.42
CA LEU A 115 1.94 -9.84 14.12
C LEU A 115 0.61 -9.09 14.11
N ASP A 116 0.07 -8.84 15.30
CA ASP A 116 -1.07 -7.96 15.49
C ASP A 116 -0.59 -6.50 15.51
N LEU A 117 -0.89 -5.76 14.46
CA LEU A 117 -0.57 -4.33 14.34
C LEU A 117 -1.85 -3.49 14.21
N ARG A 118 -3.00 -4.00 14.65
CA ARG A 118 -4.30 -3.30 14.48
C ARG A 118 -4.30 -1.90 15.08
N ALA A 119 -3.79 -1.75 16.30
CA ALA A 119 -3.72 -0.46 16.97
C ALA A 119 -2.78 0.52 16.24
N ALA A 120 -1.58 0.06 15.86
CA ALA A 120 -0.59 0.85 15.12
C ALA A 120 -1.12 1.26 13.73
N PHE A 121 -1.81 0.35 13.05
CA PHE A 121 -2.42 0.62 11.75
C PHE A 121 -3.60 1.61 11.85
N ALA A 122 -4.46 1.45 12.86
CA ALA A 122 -5.55 2.38 13.12
C ALA A 122 -5.02 3.82 13.36
N ALA A 123 -4.00 3.97 14.20
CA ALA A 123 -3.40 5.26 14.52
C ALA A 123 -2.55 5.84 13.38
N GLY A 124 -1.74 5.01 12.72
CA GLY A 124 -0.75 5.47 11.73
C GLY A 124 -1.27 5.55 10.29
N VAL A 125 -2.36 4.86 9.95
CA VAL A 125 -2.89 4.80 8.58
C VAL A 125 -4.34 5.26 8.52
N VAL A 126 -5.22 4.67 9.32
CA VAL A 126 -6.67 4.95 9.22
C VAL A 126 -7.00 6.35 9.73
N ALA A 127 -6.53 6.74 10.91
CA ALA A 127 -6.81 8.07 11.45
C ALA A 127 -6.29 9.21 10.55
N PRO A 128 -5.05 9.18 10.02
CA PRO A 128 -4.58 10.17 9.04
C PRO A 128 -5.41 10.17 7.76
N PHE A 129 -5.76 8.98 7.23
CA PHE A 129 -6.62 8.87 6.06
C PHE A 129 -7.98 9.56 6.26
N LEU A 130 -8.58 9.41 7.44
CA LEU A 130 -9.83 10.08 7.79
C LEU A 130 -9.63 11.59 7.93
N ALA A 131 -8.58 12.03 8.62
CA ALA A 131 -8.26 13.45 8.80
C ALA A 131 -8.03 14.17 7.46
N ASP A 132 -7.30 13.54 6.53
CA ASP A 132 -7.05 14.08 5.20
C ASP A 132 -8.34 14.22 4.38
N HIS A 133 -9.26 13.26 4.47
CA HIS A 133 -10.59 13.38 3.85
C HIS A 133 -11.42 14.49 4.49
N VAL A 134 -11.36 14.64 5.82
CA VAL A 134 -12.00 15.77 6.53
C VAL A 134 -11.43 17.09 6.05
N ALA A 135 -10.14 17.17 5.76
CA ALA A 135 -9.46 18.34 5.18
C ALA A 135 -9.74 18.54 3.68
N GLY A 136 -10.44 17.63 3.01
CA GLY A 136 -10.76 17.72 1.57
C GLY A 136 -9.65 17.23 0.64
N LEU A 137 -8.57 16.66 1.18
CA LEU A 137 -7.44 16.11 0.43
C LEU A 137 -7.77 14.74 -0.20
N THR A 138 -6.84 14.22 -1.00
CA THR A 138 -6.92 12.84 -1.55
C THR A 138 -5.69 12.05 -1.09
N PRO A 139 -5.72 11.38 0.07
CA PRO A 139 -4.56 10.69 0.63
C PRO A 139 -4.24 9.38 -0.09
N ASN A 140 -2.97 8.96 -0.01
CA ASN A 140 -2.54 7.61 -0.36
C ASN A 140 -2.13 6.83 0.91
N PRO A 141 -3.04 6.03 1.51
CA PRO A 141 -2.75 5.33 2.75
C PRO A 141 -1.75 4.17 2.58
N CYS A 142 -1.56 3.65 1.36
CA CYS A 142 -0.67 2.51 1.12
C CYS A 142 0.81 2.87 1.28
N VAL A 143 1.21 4.06 0.85
CA VAL A 143 2.59 4.54 1.00
C VAL A 143 2.95 4.64 2.49
N ARG A 144 2.07 5.27 3.28
CA ARG A 144 2.21 5.38 4.74
C ARG A 144 2.21 4.02 5.43
N CYS A 145 1.33 3.12 4.99
CA CYS A 145 1.26 1.77 5.54
C CYS A 145 2.54 0.97 5.27
N ASN A 146 3.13 1.07 4.08
CA ASN A 146 4.34 0.34 3.75
C ASN A 146 5.55 0.83 4.54
N GLY A 147 5.73 2.14 4.70
CA GLY A 147 6.80 2.72 5.54
C GLY A 147 6.54 2.49 7.02
N ASP A 148 5.87 3.46 7.63
CA ASP A 148 5.80 3.68 9.09
C ASP A 148 5.08 2.58 9.91
N VAL A 149 4.49 1.56 9.25
CA VAL A 149 3.67 0.55 9.95
C VAL A 149 4.11 -0.87 9.62
N ARG A 150 3.97 -1.31 8.36
CA ARG A 150 4.11 -2.72 8.03
C ARG A 150 5.57 -3.14 7.89
N LEU A 151 6.35 -2.47 7.04
CA LEU A 151 7.71 -2.94 6.75
C LEU A 151 8.63 -2.69 7.94
N ASP A 152 8.52 -1.54 8.61
CA ASP A 152 9.32 -1.24 9.79
C ASP A 152 9.06 -2.24 10.95
N ALA A 153 7.79 -2.58 11.21
CA ALA A 153 7.46 -3.59 12.21
C ALA A 153 7.99 -4.99 11.84
N MET A 154 7.93 -5.37 10.56
CA MET A 154 8.48 -6.65 10.11
C MET A 154 10.00 -6.67 10.11
N LEU A 155 10.68 -5.56 9.82
CA LEU A 155 12.14 -5.45 9.92
C LEU A 155 12.60 -5.57 11.38
N ALA A 156 11.95 -4.86 12.31
CA ALA A 156 12.24 -5.01 13.73
C ALA A 156 11.95 -6.44 14.23
N PHE A 157 10.93 -7.10 13.68
CA PHE A 157 10.66 -8.50 13.98
C PHE A 157 11.69 -9.45 13.38
N ALA A 158 12.16 -9.19 12.16
CA ALA A 158 13.24 -9.94 11.50
C ALA A 158 14.51 -9.90 12.35
N GLU A 159 14.89 -8.73 12.83
CA GLU A 159 16.05 -8.52 13.71
C GLU A 159 15.93 -9.37 14.99
N ARG A 160 14.77 -9.33 15.67
CA ARG A 160 14.52 -10.13 16.88
C ARG A 160 14.52 -11.64 16.64
N LEU A 161 14.19 -12.08 15.41
CA LEU A 161 14.29 -13.47 14.98
C LEU A 161 15.68 -13.88 14.49
N GLY A 162 16.65 -12.95 14.47
CA GLY A 162 17.97 -13.18 13.89
C GLY A 162 17.95 -13.42 12.38
N ALA A 163 16.94 -12.90 11.68
CA ALA A 163 16.86 -12.91 10.22
C ALA A 163 17.62 -11.70 9.63
N ALA A 164 18.48 -11.95 8.66
CA ALA A 164 19.31 -10.92 8.04
C ALA A 164 18.54 -10.02 7.06
N GLU A 165 17.42 -10.53 6.53
CA GLU A 165 16.66 -9.86 5.47
C GLU A 165 15.16 -10.09 5.62
N LEU A 166 14.38 -9.16 5.06
CA LEU A 166 12.94 -9.26 4.87
C LEU A 166 12.62 -9.35 3.37
N ALA A 167 12.08 -10.49 2.93
CA ALA A 167 11.55 -10.65 1.58
C ALA A 167 10.05 -10.35 1.53
N THR A 168 9.60 -9.67 0.48
CA THR A 168 8.17 -9.41 0.25
C THR A 168 7.76 -9.77 -1.17
N GLY A 169 6.47 -10.03 -1.38
CA GLY A 169 5.90 -10.24 -2.72
C GLY A 169 5.70 -8.97 -3.53
N HIS A 170 6.41 -7.89 -3.23
CA HIS A 170 6.32 -6.66 -4.01
C HIS A 170 7.12 -6.74 -5.32
N TYR A 171 6.57 -6.14 -6.36
CA TYR A 171 7.24 -5.94 -7.65
C TYR A 171 8.00 -4.61 -7.60
N ALA A 172 9.27 -4.68 -7.21
CA ALA A 172 10.23 -3.58 -7.28
C ALA A 172 11.63 -4.17 -7.28
N ARG A 173 12.65 -3.35 -7.51
CA ARG A 173 14.06 -3.78 -7.44
C ARG A 173 14.83 -2.88 -6.49
N VAL A 174 15.86 -3.43 -5.86
CA VAL A 174 16.87 -2.65 -5.12
C VAL A 174 18.21 -2.97 -5.75
N THR A 175 18.93 -1.96 -6.21
CA THR A 175 20.24 -2.12 -6.85
C THR A 175 21.38 -1.81 -5.90
N GLY A 176 22.62 -2.16 -6.29
CA GLY A 176 23.81 -2.01 -5.43
C GLY A 176 24.12 -0.57 -4.99
N ASP A 177 23.51 0.44 -5.61
CA ASP A 177 23.56 1.85 -5.21
C ASP A 177 22.58 2.21 -4.08
N GLY A 178 21.86 1.22 -3.54
CA GLY A 178 20.93 1.35 -2.42
C GLY A 178 19.59 2.01 -2.78
N LEU A 179 19.30 2.19 -4.07
CA LEU A 179 18.07 2.84 -4.52
C LEU A 179 17.00 1.82 -4.89
N LEU A 180 15.75 2.21 -4.62
CA LEU A 180 14.58 1.53 -5.15
C LEU A 180 14.45 1.82 -6.65
N ARG A 181 14.13 0.79 -7.44
CA ARG A 181 13.87 0.91 -8.88
C ARG A 181 12.54 0.27 -9.25
N THR A 182 12.00 0.72 -10.39
CA THR A 182 10.79 0.12 -10.97
C THR A 182 10.99 -1.37 -11.26
N ALA A 183 9.93 -2.16 -11.18
CA ALA A 183 9.97 -3.59 -11.53
C ALA A 183 10.20 -3.82 -13.04
N ALA A 184 10.68 -5.01 -13.39
CA ALA A 184 10.76 -5.44 -14.78
C ALA A 184 9.38 -5.51 -15.47
N ASP A 185 8.31 -5.83 -14.73
CA ASP A 185 6.92 -5.79 -15.19
C ASP A 185 6.28 -4.41 -14.90
N PRO A 186 6.08 -3.55 -15.92
CA PRO A 186 5.52 -2.22 -15.71
C PRO A 186 4.06 -2.24 -15.28
N ALA A 187 3.31 -3.31 -15.58
CA ALA A 187 1.91 -3.43 -15.20
C ALA A 187 1.74 -3.80 -13.71
N LYS A 188 2.79 -4.36 -13.11
CA LYS A 188 2.82 -4.78 -11.71
C LYS A 188 3.70 -3.91 -10.83
N ASP A 189 4.53 -3.03 -11.40
CA ASP A 189 5.40 -2.10 -10.68
C ASP A 189 4.72 -1.51 -9.43
N GLN A 190 5.37 -1.70 -8.29
CA GLN A 190 4.94 -1.23 -6.97
C GLN A 190 5.94 -0.25 -6.36
N SER A 191 6.99 0.16 -7.10
CA SER A 191 7.99 1.12 -6.62
C SER A 191 7.37 2.42 -6.10
N TYR A 192 6.31 2.93 -6.74
CA TYR A 192 5.56 4.11 -6.27
C TYR A 192 4.98 3.94 -4.85
N MET A 193 4.48 2.75 -4.50
CA MET A 193 3.92 2.49 -3.16
C MET A 193 5.00 2.27 -2.09
N LEU A 194 6.25 2.10 -2.52
CA LEU A 194 7.43 1.86 -1.71
C LEU A 194 8.39 3.06 -1.72
N ALA A 195 8.06 4.13 -2.45
CA ALA A 195 8.95 5.25 -2.71
C ALA A 195 9.30 6.07 -1.46
N ALA A 196 8.50 5.96 -0.38
CA ALA A 196 8.75 6.63 0.89
C ALA A 196 9.53 5.78 1.90
N LEU A 197 10.07 4.62 1.49
CA LEU A 197 10.89 3.81 2.38
C LEU A 197 12.24 4.45 2.65
N ALA A 198 12.66 4.40 3.91
CA ALA A 198 13.98 4.85 4.30
C ALA A 198 15.07 3.99 3.62
N PRO A 199 16.20 4.58 3.19
CA PRO A 199 17.32 3.83 2.63
C PRO A 199 17.83 2.70 3.55
N ALA A 200 17.80 2.91 4.87
CA ALA A 200 18.17 1.89 5.85
C ALA A 200 17.22 0.67 5.82
N SER A 201 15.92 0.89 5.63
CA SER A 201 14.93 -0.19 5.46
C SER A 201 15.16 -0.92 4.13
N LEU A 202 15.46 -0.20 3.05
CA LEU A 202 15.74 -0.80 1.73
C LEU A 202 16.95 -1.74 1.74
N ALA A 203 17.99 -1.44 2.53
CA ALA A 203 19.18 -2.28 2.62
C ALA A 203 18.87 -3.72 3.11
N GLN A 204 17.85 -3.87 3.94
CA GLN A 204 17.42 -5.15 4.51
C GLN A 204 16.27 -5.81 3.74
N LEU A 205 15.67 -5.09 2.79
CA LEU A 205 14.54 -5.59 2.00
C LEU A 205 15.00 -6.36 0.77
N ARG A 206 14.24 -7.40 0.41
CA ARG A 206 14.37 -8.14 -0.84
C ARG A 206 13.03 -8.24 -1.55
N PHE A 207 13.11 -8.15 -2.88
CA PHE A 207 11.94 -8.24 -3.77
C PHE A 207 12.17 -9.36 -4.79
N PRO A 208 11.96 -10.64 -4.42
CA PRO A 208 12.24 -11.78 -5.30
C PRO A 208 11.48 -11.76 -6.63
N LEU A 209 10.38 -11.00 -6.72
CA LEU A 209 9.56 -10.87 -7.92
C LEU A 209 9.98 -9.70 -8.82
N GLY A 210 10.98 -8.92 -8.44
CA GLY A 210 11.36 -7.67 -9.11
C GLY A 210 11.75 -7.82 -10.59
N GLU A 211 12.26 -8.99 -10.97
CA GLU A 211 12.70 -9.33 -12.33
C GLU A 211 11.68 -10.19 -13.10
N LEU A 212 10.54 -10.51 -12.49
CA LEU A 212 9.55 -11.43 -13.06
C LEU A 212 8.30 -10.68 -13.52
N ASP A 213 7.73 -11.15 -14.61
CA ASP A 213 6.38 -10.77 -15.01
C ASP A 213 5.30 -11.59 -14.28
N LYS A 214 4.06 -11.06 -14.26
CA LYS A 214 2.96 -11.74 -13.58
C LYS A 214 2.69 -13.17 -14.11
N PRO A 215 2.71 -13.42 -15.44
CA PRO A 215 2.61 -14.78 -15.98
C PRO A 215 3.66 -15.75 -15.42
N GLN A 216 4.94 -15.38 -15.39
CA GLN A 216 6.03 -16.18 -14.83
C GLN A 216 5.79 -16.51 -13.37
N VAL A 217 5.34 -15.54 -12.57
CA VAL A 217 4.99 -15.77 -11.16
C VAL A 217 3.86 -16.81 -11.01
N ARG A 218 2.81 -16.73 -11.84
CA ARG A 218 1.73 -17.73 -11.80
C ARG A 218 2.22 -19.11 -12.23
N GLU A 219 3.10 -19.18 -13.21
CA GLU A 219 3.66 -20.45 -13.67
C GLU A 219 4.52 -21.11 -12.59
N LEU A 220 5.38 -20.35 -11.92
CA LEU A 220 6.14 -20.82 -10.76
C LEU A 220 5.22 -21.37 -9.66
N ALA A 221 4.10 -20.70 -9.40
CA ALA A 221 3.13 -21.15 -8.41
C ALA A 221 2.47 -22.48 -8.80
N ARG A 222 2.09 -22.66 -10.07
CA ARG A 222 1.51 -23.91 -10.58
C ARG A 222 2.52 -25.06 -10.56
N ALA A 223 3.73 -24.81 -11.05
CA ALA A 223 4.80 -25.80 -11.08
C ALA A 223 5.17 -26.29 -9.67
N ALA A 224 5.05 -25.43 -8.65
CA ALA A 224 5.27 -25.80 -7.26
C ALA A 224 4.02 -26.35 -6.54
N GLY A 225 2.90 -26.53 -7.25
CA GLY A 225 1.65 -27.04 -6.66
C GLY A 225 1.05 -26.13 -5.59
N LEU A 226 1.31 -24.82 -5.64
CA LEU A 226 0.82 -23.89 -4.63
C LEU A 226 -0.70 -23.71 -4.76
N PRO A 227 -1.48 -23.85 -3.68
CA PRO A 227 -2.95 -23.80 -3.72
C PRO A 227 -3.50 -22.40 -4.04
N VAL A 228 -2.64 -21.39 -4.03
CA VAL A 228 -2.98 -19.99 -4.33
C VAL A 228 -2.65 -19.60 -5.77
N ALA A 229 -2.20 -20.52 -6.62
CA ALA A 229 -1.73 -20.24 -7.98
C ALA A 229 -2.77 -19.50 -8.84
N ASP A 230 -4.05 -19.85 -8.72
CA ASP A 230 -5.15 -19.24 -9.47
C ASP A 230 -5.96 -18.24 -8.65
N LYS A 231 -5.52 -17.93 -7.42
CA LYS A 231 -6.19 -16.93 -6.58
C LYS A 231 -6.16 -15.56 -7.27
N ARG A 232 -7.29 -14.85 -7.20
CA ARG A 232 -7.40 -13.46 -7.66
C ARG A 232 -6.67 -12.53 -6.70
N GLU A 233 -6.10 -11.48 -7.25
CA GLU A 233 -5.42 -10.45 -6.45
C GLU A 233 -6.45 -9.58 -5.75
N SER A 234 -6.21 -9.26 -4.47
CA SER A 234 -6.99 -8.24 -3.76
C SER A 234 -6.88 -6.92 -4.53
N GLN A 235 -8.03 -6.36 -4.90
CA GLN A 235 -8.14 -4.98 -5.39
C GLN A 235 -8.73 -4.14 -4.25
N ASP A 236 -8.46 -2.83 -4.26
CA ASP A 236 -8.86 -1.84 -3.23
C ASP A 236 -8.01 -1.79 -1.94
N LEU A 237 -8.30 -0.76 -1.14
CA LEU A 237 -7.66 -0.53 0.16
C LEU A 237 -8.01 -1.66 1.12
N CYS A 238 -6.99 -2.22 1.79
CA CYS A 238 -7.14 -3.42 2.62
C CYS A 238 -8.15 -3.27 3.77
N PHE A 239 -8.41 -2.05 4.25
CA PHE A 239 -9.35 -1.78 5.32
C PHE A 239 -10.77 -1.41 4.85
N LEU A 240 -10.96 -1.17 3.54
CA LEU A 240 -12.30 -1.03 2.94
C LEU A 240 -12.91 -2.41 2.67
N ALA A 241 -12.14 -3.32 2.07
CA ALA A 241 -12.49 -4.74 1.91
C ALA A 241 -13.96 -4.99 1.53
N GLY A 242 -14.36 -4.52 0.35
CA GLY A 242 -15.74 -4.64 -0.15
C GLY A 242 -16.71 -3.56 0.35
N THR A 243 -16.36 -2.79 1.38
CA THR A 243 -17.15 -1.65 1.84
C THR A 243 -16.93 -0.43 0.94
N ALA A 244 -18.01 0.26 0.57
CA ALA A 244 -17.93 1.53 -0.13
C ALA A 244 -17.17 2.58 0.71
N LYS A 245 -16.23 3.30 0.08
CA LYS A 245 -15.44 4.36 0.74
C LYS A 245 -16.32 5.37 1.49
N SER A 246 -17.46 5.77 0.91
CA SER A 246 -18.40 6.69 1.55
C SER A 246 -18.96 6.15 2.87
N ALA A 247 -19.37 4.89 2.90
CA ALA A 247 -19.87 4.23 4.11
C ALA A 247 -18.78 4.14 5.19
N PHE A 248 -17.54 3.82 4.79
CA PHE A 248 -16.39 3.79 5.70
C PHE A 248 -16.10 5.17 6.30
N LEU A 249 -16.05 6.22 5.48
CA LEU A 249 -15.82 7.60 5.94
C LEU A 249 -16.92 8.08 6.88
N ALA A 250 -18.18 7.73 6.61
CA ALA A 250 -19.31 8.07 7.48
C ALA A 250 -19.22 7.35 8.84
N ARG A 251 -18.91 6.05 8.84
CA ARG A 251 -18.84 5.23 10.06
C ARG A 251 -17.67 5.62 10.96
N HIS A 252 -16.48 5.79 10.39
CA HIS A 252 -15.25 5.98 11.17
C HIS A 252 -14.79 7.43 11.26
N GLY A 253 -15.07 8.26 10.25
CA GLY A 253 -14.65 9.67 10.21
C GLY A 253 -15.75 10.66 10.56
N GLY A 254 -16.98 10.20 10.83
CA GLY A 254 -18.14 11.08 11.03
C GLY A 254 -18.49 11.95 9.82
N LEU A 255 -17.91 11.65 8.65
CA LEU A 255 -18.13 12.36 7.40
C LEU A 255 -19.50 11.97 6.82
N ARG A 256 -20.54 12.60 7.36
CA ARG A 256 -21.90 12.46 6.87
C ARG A 256 -22.10 13.26 5.59
N GLU A 257 -23.12 12.87 4.85
CA GLU A 257 -23.54 13.60 3.67
C GLU A 257 -24.01 15.00 4.05
N ARG A 258 -23.35 15.99 3.46
CA ARG A 258 -23.68 17.40 3.58
C ARG A 258 -23.86 17.93 2.17
N PRO A 259 -25.10 18.07 1.69
CA PRO A 259 -25.35 18.55 0.34
C PRO A 259 -24.68 19.89 0.09
N GLY A 260 -24.08 20.04 -1.09
CA GLY A 260 -23.36 21.24 -1.51
C GLY A 260 -23.56 21.53 -2.98
N ALA A 261 -23.14 22.71 -3.41
CA ALA A 261 -23.27 23.12 -4.80
C ALA A 261 -22.13 22.54 -5.65
N VAL A 262 -22.48 22.08 -6.85
CA VAL A 262 -21.49 21.90 -7.90
C VAL A 262 -21.51 23.15 -8.77
N VAL A 263 -20.34 23.73 -9.01
CA VAL A 263 -20.18 25.02 -9.70
C VAL A 263 -19.24 24.88 -10.90
N ASP A 264 -19.40 25.73 -11.91
CA ASP A 264 -18.38 25.90 -12.96
C ASP A 264 -17.25 26.85 -12.51
N ARG A 265 -16.26 27.10 -13.37
CA ARG A 265 -15.17 28.05 -13.08
C ARG A 265 -15.64 29.50 -12.87
N ALA A 266 -16.79 29.88 -13.41
CA ALA A 266 -17.39 31.19 -13.19
C ALA A 266 -18.17 31.27 -11.87
N GLY A 267 -18.20 30.18 -11.08
CA GLY A 267 -18.94 30.08 -9.83
C GLY A 267 -20.44 29.85 -10.02
N ARG A 268 -20.92 29.63 -11.25
CA ARG A 268 -22.34 29.38 -11.52
C ARG A 268 -22.69 27.96 -11.10
N SER A 269 -23.77 27.81 -10.35
CA SER A 269 -24.24 26.49 -9.93
C SER A 269 -24.76 25.70 -11.14
N VAL A 270 -24.22 24.50 -11.32
CA VAL A 270 -24.59 23.55 -12.38
C VAL A 270 -25.21 22.26 -11.82
N GLY A 271 -25.35 22.17 -10.50
CA GLY A 271 -25.95 21.01 -9.84
C GLY A 271 -25.69 20.99 -8.33
N ARG A 272 -26.00 19.85 -7.71
CA ARG A 272 -25.76 19.58 -6.29
C ARG A 272 -25.08 18.23 -6.12
N HIS A 273 -24.33 18.10 -5.03
CA HIS A 273 -23.68 16.86 -4.64
C HIS A 273 -24.06 16.46 -3.22
N ARG A 274 -23.79 15.21 -2.82
CA ARG A 274 -24.05 14.69 -1.46
C ARG A 274 -22.96 15.02 -0.44
N GLY A 275 -21.78 15.45 -0.90
CA GLY A 275 -20.71 15.99 -0.05
C GLY A 275 -19.38 16.02 -0.81
N GLN A 276 -18.56 17.07 -0.65
CA GLN A 276 -17.33 17.23 -1.44
C GLN A 276 -16.32 16.08 -1.21
N HIS A 277 -16.32 15.47 -0.02
CA HIS A 277 -15.42 14.36 0.34
C HIS A 277 -15.64 13.09 -0.50
N LEU A 278 -16.77 12.99 -1.21
CA LEU A 278 -17.08 11.89 -2.13
C LEU A 278 -16.38 12.05 -3.48
N PHE A 279 -15.76 13.20 -3.73
CA PHE A 279 -15.14 13.54 -5.00
C PHE A 279 -13.63 13.56 -4.89
N THR A 280 -12.97 13.21 -6.00
CA THR A 280 -11.52 13.29 -6.17
C THR A 280 -11.21 14.19 -7.36
N ILE A 281 -10.18 15.02 -7.27
CA ILE A 281 -9.75 15.87 -8.40
C ILE A 281 -9.42 14.99 -9.61
N GLY A 282 -9.93 15.39 -10.78
CA GLY A 282 -9.86 14.64 -12.03
C GLY A 282 -10.95 13.57 -12.20
N GLN A 283 -11.86 13.41 -11.24
CA GLN A 283 -12.97 12.47 -11.37
C GLN A 283 -13.95 12.92 -12.45
N ARG A 284 -14.27 12.00 -13.37
CA ARG A 284 -15.28 12.19 -14.43
C ARG A 284 -16.63 11.53 -14.10
N LYS A 285 -16.60 10.29 -13.60
CA LYS A 285 -17.81 9.49 -13.37
C LYS A 285 -18.47 9.84 -12.04
N GLY A 286 -19.78 9.65 -11.94
CA GLY A 286 -20.53 9.84 -10.69
C GLY A 286 -20.75 11.31 -10.29
N LEU A 287 -20.59 12.25 -11.23
CA LEU A 287 -20.89 13.67 -10.99
C LEU A 287 -22.39 13.96 -10.90
N GLY A 288 -23.23 13.18 -11.60
CA GLY A 288 -24.68 13.39 -11.61
C GLY A 288 -25.12 14.68 -12.31
N ILE A 289 -24.28 15.25 -13.17
CA ILE A 289 -24.52 16.51 -13.88
C ILE A 289 -24.41 16.27 -15.37
N ALA A 290 -25.43 16.72 -16.10
CA ALA A 290 -25.41 16.74 -17.56
C ALA A 290 -24.74 18.03 -18.04
N GLY A 291 -23.94 17.91 -19.09
CA GLY A 291 -23.29 19.03 -19.77
C GLY A 291 -23.11 18.70 -21.25
N PRO A 292 -22.87 19.72 -22.09
CA PRO A 292 -22.62 19.51 -23.53
C PRO A 292 -21.34 18.71 -23.77
N GLU A 293 -20.38 18.77 -22.85
CA GLU A 293 -19.14 18.02 -22.87
C GLU A 293 -18.92 17.26 -21.55
N PRO A 294 -18.08 16.21 -21.53
CA PRO A 294 -17.73 15.51 -20.30
C PRO A 294 -17.04 16.44 -19.28
N LEU A 295 -17.64 16.56 -18.10
CA LEU A 295 -17.12 17.36 -17.00
C LEU A 295 -16.20 16.53 -16.07
N TYR A 296 -15.25 17.23 -15.45
CA TYR A 296 -14.30 16.69 -14.50
C TYR A 296 -14.22 17.55 -13.25
N VAL A 297 -13.99 16.93 -12.08
CA VAL A 297 -13.74 17.67 -10.82
C VAL A 297 -12.42 18.43 -10.92
N LEU A 298 -12.49 19.76 -11.02
CA LEU A 298 -11.33 20.64 -11.04
C LEU A 298 -10.84 20.92 -9.63
N ALA A 299 -11.73 21.30 -8.72
CA ALA A 299 -11.38 21.69 -7.36
C ALA A 299 -12.47 21.28 -6.37
N LYS A 300 -12.11 21.28 -5.09
CA LYS A 300 -13.02 21.05 -3.99
C LYS A 300 -12.72 22.06 -2.90
N ASP A 301 -13.75 22.60 -2.31
CA ASP A 301 -13.64 23.51 -1.18
C ASP A 301 -14.46 22.96 -0.03
N ARG A 302 -13.78 22.74 1.10
CA ARG A 302 -14.37 22.21 2.32
C ARG A 302 -15.23 23.25 3.03
N GLU A 303 -14.77 24.50 3.07
CA GLU A 303 -15.38 25.61 3.82
C GLU A 303 -16.69 26.02 3.14
N SER A 304 -16.65 26.30 1.84
CA SER A 304 -17.86 26.60 1.06
C SER A 304 -18.69 25.34 0.72
N ASN A 305 -18.15 24.14 0.97
CA ASN A 305 -18.74 22.85 0.60
C ASN A 305 -19.11 22.79 -0.89
N THR A 306 -18.20 23.21 -1.75
CA THR A 306 -18.40 23.24 -3.20
C THR A 306 -17.48 22.27 -3.93
N VAL A 307 -17.95 21.81 -5.08
CA VAL A 307 -17.14 21.06 -6.05
C VAL A 307 -17.14 21.86 -7.35
N THR A 308 -15.97 22.26 -7.81
CA THR A 308 -15.81 22.96 -9.10
C THR A 308 -15.60 21.94 -10.20
N VAL A 309 -16.36 22.04 -11.28
CA VAL A 309 -16.25 21.18 -12.46
C VAL A 309 -15.96 21.98 -13.73
N GLY A 310 -15.34 21.32 -14.72
CA GLY A 310 -15.05 21.92 -16.01
C GLY A 310 -14.55 20.88 -17.02
N ALA A 311 -14.08 21.37 -18.15
CA ALA A 311 -13.52 20.55 -19.23
C ALA A 311 -12.19 19.91 -18.81
N ARG A 312 -11.80 18.85 -19.52
CA ARG A 312 -10.56 18.11 -19.24
C ARG A 312 -9.32 19.00 -19.34
N ALA A 313 -9.26 19.87 -20.35
CA ALA A 313 -8.13 20.76 -20.59
C ALA A 313 -7.85 21.69 -19.39
N GLU A 314 -8.85 21.95 -18.54
CA GLU A 314 -8.74 22.80 -17.36
C GLU A 314 -8.12 22.08 -16.14
N LEU A 315 -7.87 20.77 -16.24
CA LEU A 315 -7.09 20.00 -15.27
C LEU A 315 -5.60 20.05 -15.52
N ALA A 316 -5.20 20.46 -16.73
CA ALA A 316 -3.83 20.44 -17.19
C ALA A 316 -2.97 21.36 -16.30
N ALA A 317 -2.00 20.78 -15.63
CA ALA A 317 -1.00 21.50 -14.87
C ALA A 317 0.37 21.28 -15.51
N THR A 318 1.15 22.35 -15.67
CA THR A 318 2.54 22.28 -16.15
C THR A 318 3.55 22.43 -15.03
N GLU A 319 3.11 22.87 -13.83
CA GLU A 319 3.96 22.92 -12.65
C GLU A 319 3.28 22.26 -11.44
N VAL A 320 4.09 21.63 -10.59
CA VAL A 320 3.63 20.96 -9.37
C VAL A 320 4.51 21.38 -8.20
N ALA A 321 3.89 21.97 -7.19
CA ALA A 321 4.53 22.20 -5.91
C ALA A 321 4.47 20.92 -5.05
N VAL A 322 5.62 20.53 -4.50
CA VAL A 322 5.78 19.38 -3.63
C VAL A 322 6.26 19.86 -2.26
N ARG A 323 5.67 19.32 -1.19
CA ARG A 323 6.09 19.54 0.20
C ARG A 323 6.56 18.24 0.82
N ASP A 324 7.21 18.35 1.98
CA ASP A 324 7.77 17.22 2.73
C ASP A 324 8.66 16.33 1.85
N ALA A 325 9.43 16.98 0.99
CA ALA A 325 10.30 16.31 0.03
C ALA A 325 11.51 15.71 0.75
N VAL A 326 11.72 14.42 0.53
CA VAL A 326 12.88 13.66 0.98
C VAL A 326 13.66 13.22 -0.24
N MET A 327 14.94 13.57 -0.28
CA MET A 327 15.83 13.30 -1.41
C MET A 327 16.88 12.25 -1.04
N HIS A 328 17.11 11.29 -1.94
CA HIS A 328 18.14 10.26 -1.84
C HIS A 328 19.33 10.52 -2.80
N ARG A 329 19.14 11.43 -3.75
CA ARG A 329 20.15 12.03 -4.63
C ARG A 329 19.88 13.53 -4.75
N PRO A 330 20.86 14.34 -5.20
CA PRO A 330 20.64 15.76 -5.48
C PRO A 330 19.39 16.00 -6.35
N ALA A 331 18.66 17.07 -6.08
CA ALA A 331 17.38 17.34 -6.73
C ALA A 331 17.53 17.61 -8.24
N GLU A 332 18.70 18.06 -8.67
CA GLU A 332 19.07 18.31 -10.05
C GLU A 332 19.14 17.02 -10.89
N GLU A 333 19.25 15.86 -10.24
CA GLU A 333 19.25 14.55 -10.91
C GLU A 333 17.85 14.06 -11.30
N VAL A 334 16.79 14.69 -10.80
CA VAL A 334 15.40 14.33 -11.11
C VAL A 334 15.11 14.67 -12.57
N ASP A 335 14.81 13.66 -13.39
CA ASP A 335 14.44 13.82 -14.80
C ASP A 335 12.97 13.49 -15.08
N ARG A 336 12.27 12.87 -14.11
CA ARG A 336 10.86 12.49 -14.23
C ARG A 336 10.17 12.41 -12.87
N VAL A 337 8.85 12.56 -12.90
CA VAL A 337 7.99 12.42 -11.73
C VAL A 337 6.78 11.54 -12.03
N LYS A 338 6.44 10.65 -11.10
CA LYS A 338 5.20 9.87 -11.13
C LYS A 338 4.25 10.42 -10.06
N LEU A 339 3.13 10.99 -10.50
CA LEU A 339 2.18 11.72 -9.64
C LEU A 339 0.96 10.88 -9.23
N ARG A 340 0.76 9.71 -9.85
CA ARG A 340 -0.27 8.74 -9.50
C ARG A 340 0.26 7.31 -9.72
N TYR A 341 -0.25 6.36 -8.93
CA TYR A 341 0.24 4.99 -8.96
C TYR A 341 0.20 4.32 -10.35
N ARG A 342 -0.95 4.41 -11.05
CA ARG A 342 -1.15 3.80 -12.37
C ARG A 342 -0.94 4.79 -13.54
N SER A 343 -0.21 5.87 -13.33
CA SER A 343 0.18 6.78 -14.41
C SER A 343 1.59 6.47 -14.91
N LYS A 344 1.89 6.89 -16.14
CA LYS A 344 3.27 6.94 -16.63
C LYS A 344 4.04 8.04 -15.87
N PRO A 345 5.34 7.84 -15.58
CA PRO A 345 6.20 8.95 -15.16
C PRO A 345 6.30 10.00 -16.28
N LEU A 346 6.23 11.27 -15.91
CA LEU A 346 6.32 12.40 -16.83
C LEU A 346 7.72 13.00 -16.75
N PRO A 347 8.35 13.38 -17.88
CA PRO A 347 9.57 14.18 -17.85
C PRO A 347 9.36 15.45 -17.00
N CYS A 348 10.34 15.82 -16.18
CA CYS A 348 10.27 17.05 -15.40
C CYS A 348 11.65 17.64 -15.09
N ARG A 349 11.67 18.89 -14.61
CA ARG A 349 12.84 19.54 -14.04
C ARG A 349 12.50 20.14 -12.68
N VAL A 350 13.42 20.08 -11.74
CA VAL A 350 13.30 20.79 -10.46
C VAL A 350 13.74 22.24 -10.67
N ARG A 351 12.82 23.20 -10.52
CA ARG A 351 13.12 24.64 -10.64
C ARG A 351 13.71 25.23 -9.36
N SER A 352 13.26 24.73 -8.22
CA SER A 352 13.77 25.11 -6.91
C SER A 352 13.62 23.99 -5.90
N ALA A 353 14.55 23.93 -4.96
CA ALA A 353 14.56 23.00 -3.84
C ALA A 353 15.04 23.71 -2.58
N ALA A 354 14.15 23.90 -1.60
CA ALA A 354 14.51 24.55 -0.33
C ALA A 354 13.59 24.09 0.80
N GLY A 355 14.17 23.75 1.96
CA GLY A 355 13.41 23.44 3.18
C GLY A 355 12.36 22.34 3.02
N GLY A 356 12.68 21.27 2.26
CA GLY A 356 11.74 20.17 2.00
C GLY A 356 10.60 20.53 1.03
N ARG A 357 10.70 21.65 0.31
CA ARG A 357 9.77 22.04 -0.75
C ARG A 357 10.46 22.00 -2.10
N LEU A 358 9.74 21.52 -3.13
CA LEU A 358 10.19 21.52 -4.52
C LEU A 358 9.15 22.19 -5.43
N ALA A 359 9.63 22.92 -6.44
CA ALA A 359 8.82 23.32 -7.58
C ALA A 359 9.24 22.50 -8.80
N LEU A 360 8.33 21.68 -9.32
CA LEU A 360 8.56 20.86 -10.51
C LEU A 360 7.95 21.53 -11.73
N GLU A 361 8.72 21.64 -12.81
CA GLU A 361 8.22 21.93 -14.16
C GLU A 361 8.08 20.64 -14.94
N LEU A 362 6.90 20.37 -15.48
CA LEU A 362 6.60 19.16 -16.25
C LEU A 362 6.88 19.41 -17.74
N GLY A 363 7.49 18.43 -18.40
CA GLY A 363 7.74 18.47 -19.85
C GLY A 363 6.46 18.29 -20.69
N GLU A 364 5.39 17.80 -20.07
CA GLU A 364 4.06 17.73 -20.67
C GLU A 364 2.98 17.97 -19.59
N PRO A 365 1.81 18.53 -19.95
CA PRO A 365 0.77 18.81 -18.96
C PRO A 365 0.21 17.52 -18.33
N VAL A 366 -0.07 17.57 -17.03
CA VAL A 366 -0.71 16.46 -16.31
C VAL A 366 -2.14 16.79 -15.91
N ASP A 367 -3.05 15.83 -16.12
CA ASP A 367 -4.41 15.92 -15.60
C ASP A 367 -4.44 15.45 -14.14
N GLY A 368 -4.92 16.33 -13.25
CA GLY A 368 -5.31 15.93 -11.90
C GLY A 368 -4.16 15.50 -11.00
N ALA A 369 -3.08 16.27 -10.93
CA ALA A 369 -2.16 16.21 -9.80
C ALA A 369 -2.92 16.62 -8.51
N ALA A 370 -3.35 15.63 -7.73
CA ALA A 370 -4.26 15.84 -6.59
C ALA A 370 -3.46 16.10 -5.30
N PRO A 371 -3.72 17.20 -4.57
CA PRO A 371 -3.12 17.45 -3.27
C PRO A 371 -3.33 16.29 -2.29
N GLY A 372 -2.25 15.93 -1.58
CA GLY A 372 -2.20 14.77 -0.67
C GLY A 372 -1.78 13.45 -1.33
N GLN A 373 -1.66 13.39 -2.66
CA GLN A 373 -1.02 12.25 -3.34
C GLN A 373 0.51 12.37 -3.27
N LEU A 374 1.20 11.24 -3.48
CA LEU A 374 2.65 11.20 -3.53
C LEU A 374 3.17 11.68 -4.89
N ALA A 375 4.17 12.57 -4.86
CA ALA A 375 5.08 12.83 -5.97
C ALA A 375 6.31 11.91 -5.82
N CYS A 376 6.44 10.93 -6.70
CA CYS A 376 7.58 10.01 -6.73
C CYS A 376 8.60 10.55 -7.74
N LEU A 377 9.77 10.97 -7.23
CA LEU A 377 10.82 11.66 -7.99
C LEU A 377 11.82 10.64 -8.51
N MET A 378 12.12 10.70 -9.80
CA MET A 378 12.83 9.64 -10.49
C MET A 378 14.02 10.16 -11.29
N ARG A 379 15.05 9.31 -11.40
CA ARG A 379 16.13 9.39 -12.40
C ARG A 379 16.07 8.12 -13.25
N GLY A 380 15.53 8.21 -14.46
CA GLY A 380 15.27 7.03 -15.28
C GLY A 380 14.31 6.05 -14.57
N ASP A 381 14.79 4.87 -14.20
CA ASP A 381 13.99 3.86 -13.49
C ASP A 381 14.22 3.84 -11.96
N ALA A 382 15.12 4.67 -11.44
CA ALA A 382 15.46 4.76 -10.03
C ALA A 382 14.64 5.84 -9.32
N ILE A 383 14.19 5.53 -8.11
CA ILE A 383 13.53 6.47 -7.22
C ILE A 383 14.60 7.23 -6.45
N VAL A 384 14.71 8.53 -6.72
CA VAL A 384 15.73 9.40 -6.14
C VAL A 384 15.17 10.35 -5.07
N GLY A 385 13.86 10.31 -4.86
CA GLY A 385 13.21 11.01 -3.77
C GLY A 385 11.69 10.88 -3.86
N HIS A 386 11.02 11.49 -2.89
CA HIS A 386 9.57 11.54 -2.86
C HIS A 386 9.09 12.77 -2.09
N GLY A 387 7.81 13.10 -2.20
CA GLY A 387 7.16 14.11 -1.39
C GLY A 387 5.65 14.10 -1.59
N VAL A 388 4.94 15.02 -0.95
CA VAL A 388 3.49 15.15 -1.05
C VAL A 388 3.15 16.29 -1.99
N ILE A 389 2.24 16.07 -2.94
CA ILE A 389 1.72 17.12 -3.81
C ILE A 389 0.98 18.14 -2.92
N ASP A 390 1.45 19.39 -2.93
CA ASP A 390 0.88 20.50 -2.17
C ASP A 390 -0.19 21.20 -3.01
N SER A 391 0.21 21.72 -4.17
CA SER A 391 -0.68 22.34 -5.14
C SER A 391 -0.16 22.19 -6.57
N PRO A 392 -1.00 21.83 -7.55
CA PRO A 392 -0.67 22.04 -8.95
C PRO A 392 -0.86 23.51 -9.35
N ALA A 393 0.08 24.10 -10.10
CA ALA A 393 -0.17 25.36 -10.78
C ALA A 393 -0.90 25.07 -12.11
N ARG A 394 -2.03 25.74 -12.33
CA ARG A 394 -2.97 25.47 -13.42
C ARG A 394 -3.20 26.68 -14.30
#